data_AF-A0A4P8L1D9-F1
#
_entry.id   AF-A0A4P8L1D9-F1
#
_cell.length_a   1.000
_cell.length_b   1.000
_cell.length_c   1.000
_cell.angle_alpha   90.00
_cell.angle_beta   90.00
_cell.angle_gamma   90.00
#
_symmetry.space_group_name_H-M   'P 1'
#
loop_
_entity.id
_entity.type
_entity.pdbx_description
1 polymer ?
#
loop_
_entity_poly.entity_id
_entity_poly.type
_entity_poly.pdbx_seq_one_letter_code
_entity_poly.pdbx_strand_id
1 'polypeptide(L)'
;MTRTSKSQFVWCKKENCFVPWLRCLLCRTPCRAFSEDVPREAVEALLQEGKIKEHYVMKSKNPPKESAPESSTRLFILEDGKLRTFDPSEYARSALYEAEDVYAVERRFVRPEEKSDVLYEGKRPAKKTVPLLRLKDSEEARLGDWQDLEARPEQLADVEEVIAAVPVKQVFVLRKK
;
A
#
# COMPACT_ATOMS: atom_id res chain seq x y z
N MET A 1 -26.47 13.18 6.28
CA MET A 1 -26.01 11.93 5.64
C MET A 1 -24.56 11.70 6.05
N THR A 2 -24.35 11.03 7.18
CA THR A 2 -23.00 10.77 7.72
C THR A 2 -22.59 9.36 7.33
N ARG A 3 -21.63 9.28 6.40
CA ARG A 3 -21.03 8.03 5.92
C ARG A 3 -20.01 7.60 6.98
N THR A 4 -20.47 6.92 8.03
CA THR A 4 -19.58 6.35 9.04
C THR A 4 -18.71 5.28 8.39
N SER A 5 -17.40 5.53 8.40
CA SER A 5 -16.34 4.58 8.09
C SER A 5 -16.46 3.38 9.05
N LYS A 6 -17.22 2.35 8.66
CA LYS A 6 -17.35 1.13 9.45
C LYS A 6 -16.12 0.28 9.22
N SER A 7 -15.30 0.14 10.25
CA SER A 7 -14.23 -0.87 10.31
C SER A 7 -14.84 -2.24 9.95
N GLN A 8 -14.37 -2.84 8.86
CA GLN A 8 -14.98 -4.00 8.23
C GLN A 8 -14.77 -5.32 8.98
N PHE A 9 -14.45 -5.30 10.29
CA PHE A 9 -13.99 -6.47 11.05
C PHE A 9 -14.63 -6.54 12.45
N VAL A 10 -14.95 -7.77 12.91
CA VAL A 10 -15.53 -8.06 14.24
C VAL A 10 -14.80 -9.23 14.91
N TRP A 11 -14.59 -9.17 16.23
CA TRP A 11 -13.94 -10.23 17.00
C TRP A 11 -14.82 -11.50 17.11
N CYS A 12 -14.27 -12.64 16.71
CA CYS A 12 -14.91 -13.95 16.83
C CYS A 12 -14.38 -14.70 18.06
N LYS A 13 -15.22 -14.92 19.08
CA LYS A 13 -14.84 -15.71 20.27
C LYS A 13 -14.49 -17.18 19.98
N LYS A 14 -14.97 -17.74 18.86
CA LYS A 14 -14.68 -19.12 18.48
C LYS A 14 -13.34 -19.28 17.76
N GLU A 15 -12.98 -18.30 16.92
CA GLU A 15 -11.70 -18.30 16.19
C GLU A 15 -10.60 -17.55 16.95
N ASN A 16 -10.99 -16.81 17.99
CA ASN A 16 -10.13 -15.93 18.78
C ASN A 16 -9.35 -14.93 17.91
N CYS A 17 -10.02 -14.38 16.88
CA CYS A 17 -9.45 -13.44 15.91
C CYS A 17 -10.53 -12.48 15.35
N PHE A 18 -10.11 -11.41 14.65
CA PHE A 18 -11.01 -10.50 13.93
C PHE A 18 -11.36 -11.06 12.54
N VAL A 19 -12.66 -11.14 12.22
CA VAL A 19 -13.19 -11.65 10.94
C VAL A 19 -13.93 -10.57 10.16
N PRO A 20 -13.94 -10.58 8.81
CA PRO A 20 -14.71 -9.63 8.00
C PRO A 20 -16.19 -9.61 8.37
N TRP A 21 -16.80 -8.42 8.38
CA TRP A 21 -18.10 -8.04 8.97
C TRP A 21 -19.31 -8.89 8.54
N LEU A 22 -19.15 -9.79 7.58
CA LEU A 22 -20.24 -10.52 6.96
C LEU A 22 -20.38 -11.96 7.44
N ARG A 23 -19.30 -12.72 7.73
CA ARG A 23 -19.41 -14.12 8.21
C ARG A 23 -18.15 -14.61 8.93
N CYS A 24 -18.36 -15.32 10.04
CA CYS A 24 -17.38 -16.29 10.55
C CYS A 24 -17.19 -17.40 9.50
N LEU A 25 -15.96 -17.63 9.05
CA LEU A 25 -15.66 -18.59 7.97
C LEU A 25 -15.89 -20.04 8.41
N LEU A 26 -15.83 -20.31 9.72
CA LEU A 26 -16.05 -21.65 10.27
C LEU A 26 -17.52 -21.97 10.53
N CYS A 27 -18.28 -21.07 11.16
CA CYS A 27 -19.65 -21.39 11.60
C CYS A 27 -20.75 -20.74 10.74
N ARG A 28 -20.38 -19.93 9.74
CA ARG A 28 -21.29 -19.21 8.81
C ARG A 28 -22.36 -18.36 9.50
N THR A 29 -22.22 -18.10 10.80
CA THR A 29 -23.19 -17.36 11.60
C THR A 29 -22.90 -15.86 11.49
N PRO A 30 -23.93 -15.00 11.31
CA PRO A 30 -23.74 -13.56 11.21
C PRO A 30 -23.28 -12.97 12.55
N CYS A 31 -22.11 -12.31 12.56
CA CYS A 31 -21.47 -11.72 13.74
C CYS A 31 -22.16 -10.44 14.27
N ARG A 32 -23.39 -10.16 13.82
CA ARG A 32 -24.12 -8.89 14.00
C ARG A 32 -24.58 -8.59 15.44
N ALA A 33 -24.17 -9.39 16.42
CA ALA A 33 -24.63 -9.27 17.81
C ALA A 33 -23.70 -8.46 18.72
N PHE A 34 -22.54 -8.02 18.24
CA PHE A 34 -21.64 -7.17 19.03
C PHE A 34 -21.60 -5.76 18.43
N SER A 35 -21.89 -4.80 19.28
CA SER A 35 -22.06 -3.37 19.03
C SER A 35 -20.89 -2.72 18.28
N GLU A 36 -21.17 -1.58 17.65
CA GLU A 36 -20.26 -0.81 16.78
C GLU A 36 -19.06 -0.16 17.51
N ASP A 37 -18.90 -0.41 18.81
CA ASP A 37 -17.78 0.04 19.63
C ASP A 37 -16.88 -1.15 19.97
N VAL A 38 -15.97 -1.50 19.07
CA VAL A 38 -14.81 -2.33 19.45
C VAL A 38 -13.84 -1.40 20.19
N PRO A 39 -13.58 -1.57 21.49
CA PRO A 39 -12.74 -0.63 22.23
C PRO A 39 -11.30 -0.74 21.72
N ARG A 40 -10.74 0.38 21.26
CA ARG A 40 -9.31 0.51 20.90
C ARG A 40 -8.39 -0.09 21.98
N GLU A 41 -8.79 0.10 23.23
CA GLU A 41 -8.16 -0.44 24.44
C GLU A 41 -8.03 -1.96 24.44
N ALA A 42 -9.02 -2.70 23.90
CA ALA A 42 -8.96 -4.16 23.84
C ALA A 42 -7.93 -4.65 22.80
N VAL A 43 -7.79 -3.93 21.69
CA VAL A 43 -6.78 -4.23 20.66
C VAL A 43 -5.38 -3.90 21.19
N GLU A 44 -5.24 -2.75 21.85
CA GLU A 44 -3.99 -2.32 22.50
C GLU A 44 -3.56 -3.32 23.59
N ALA A 45 -4.50 -3.80 24.41
CA ALA A 45 -4.22 -4.85 25.40
C ALA A 45 -3.72 -6.15 24.73
N LEU A 46 -4.33 -6.59 23.64
CA LEU A 46 -3.88 -7.79 22.92
C LEU A 46 -2.51 -7.64 22.25
N LEU A 47 -2.18 -6.44 21.78
CA LEU A 47 -0.85 -6.10 21.27
C LEU A 47 0.19 -6.11 22.41
N GLN A 48 -0.14 -5.52 23.56
CA GLN A 48 0.71 -5.50 24.75
C GLN A 48 0.92 -6.90 25.34
N GLU A 49 -0.12 -7.73 25.32
CA GLU A 49 -0.06 -9.14 25.74
C GLU A 49 0.66 -10.02 24.70
N GLY A 50 1.03 -9.48 23.54
CA GLY A 50 1.72 -10.20 22.48
C GLY A 50 0.87 -11.31 21.84
N LYS A 51 -0.46 -11.21 21.90
CA LYS A 51 -1.39 -12.20 21.33
C LYS A 51 -1.66 -11.98 19.84
N ILE A 52 -1.47 -10.74 19.38
CA ILE A 52 -1.60 -10.33 17.98
C ILE A 52 -0.46 -9.39 17.62
N LYS A 53 -0.16 -9.26 16.33
CA LYS A 53 0.86 -8.35 15.80
C LYS A 53 0.31 -7.58 14.60
N GLU A 54 0.68 -6.32 14.45
CA GLU A 54 0.33 -5.50 13.28
C GLU A 54 1.32 -5.74 12.13
N HIS A 55 0.77 -5.98 10.94
CA HIS A 55 1.53 -6.18 9.71
C HIS A 55 0.94 -5.31 8.59
N TYR A 56 1.79 -4.91 7.65
CA TYR A 56 1.38 -4.18 6.46
C TYR A 56 1.37 -5.11 5.26
N VAL A 57 0.26 -5.08 4.53
CA VAL A 57 0.06 -5.89 3.34
C VAL A 57 0.08 -5.00 2.12
N MET A 58 1.03 -5.24 1.22
CA MET A 58 1.15 -4.59 -0.06
C MET A 58 0.48 -5.46 -1.13
N LYS A 59 -0.65 -5.02 -1.67
CA LYS A 59 -1.37 -5.74 -2.72
C LYS A 59 -1.10 -5.13 -4.07
N SER A 60 -0.54 -5.89 -5.00
CA SER A 60 -0.34 -5.38 -6.37
C SER A 60 -1.69 -5.03 -6.99
N LYS A 61 -1.84 -3.74 -7.32
CA LYS A 61 -2.86 -3.20 -8.22
C LYS A 61 -2.29 -3.32 -9.62
N ASN A 62 -2.19 -4.53 -10.18
CA ASN A 62 -1.84 -4.66 -11.60
C ASN A 62 -2.87 -3.89 -12.45
N PRO A 63 -2.51 -2.82 -13.18
CA PRO A 63 -3.25 -2.55 -14.40
C PRO A 63 -2.85 -3.65 -15.40
N PRO A 64 -3.82 -4.34 -16.04
CA PRO A 64 -3.49 -5.37 -17.01
C PRO A 64 -2.66 -4.75 -18.16
N LYS A 65 -1.47 -5.31 -18.41
CA LYS A 65 -0.81 -5.20 -19.71
C LYS A 65 -1.56 -6.08 -20.72
N GLU A 66 -2.81 -5.76 -21.01
CA GLU A 66 -3.57 -6.36 -22.10
C GLU A 66 -3.98 -5.27 -23.10
N SER A 67 -3.29 -5.28 -24.24
CA SER A 67 -3.73 -4.74 -25.53
C SER A 67 -4.40 -3.35 -25.52
N ALA A 68 -3.61 -2.30 -25.34
CA ALA A 68 -3.90 -0.98 -25.90
C ALA A 68 -2.69 -0.55 -26.75
N PRO A 69 -2.90 0.11 -27.90
CA PRO A 69 -1.79 0.47 -28.77
C PRO A 69 -0.93 1.54 -28.08
N GLU A 70 0.38 1.34 -28.10
CA GLU A 70 1.43 2.32 -27.75
C GLU A 70 1.35 2.93 -26.33
N SER A 71 1.91 2.17 -25.38
CA SER A 71 2.80 2.68 -24.31
C SER A 71 2.54 4.10 -23.79
N SER A 72 1.50 4.28 -22.97
CA SER A 72 1.55 5.36 -21.97
C SER A 72 2.45 4.90 -20.82
N THR A 73 3.76 4.95 -21.04
CA THR A 73 4.74 4.84 -19.95
C THR A 73 4.37 5.86 -18.89
N ARG A 74 3.90 5.41 -17.73
CA ARG A 74 3.49 6.30 -16.63
C ARG A 74 4.74 6.86 -15.98
N LEU A 75 5.16 8.02 -16.47
CA LEU A 75 6.26 8.78 -15.92
C LEU A 75 5.75 9.69 -14.81
N PHE A 76 6.49 9.73 -13.73
CA PHE A 76 6.27 10.59 -12.59
C PHE A 76 7.50 11.44 -12.33
N ILE A 77 7.28 12.60 -11.74
CA ILE A 77 8.33 13.48 -11.25
C ILE A 77 7.96 13.89 -9.82
N LEU A 78 8.95 13.82 -8.94
CA LEU A 78 8.80 14.19 -7.53
C LEU A 78 9.47 15.55 -7.32
N GLU A 79 8.66 16.60 -7.17
CA GLU A 79 9.14 17.98 -6.97
C GLU A 79 8.46 18.57 -5.74
N ASP A 80 9.26 19.16 -4.85
CA ASP A 80 8.79 19.75 -3.58
C ASP A 80 7.92 18.79 -2.75
N GLY A 81 8.26 17.50 -2.77
CA GLY A 81 7.53 16.46 -2.06
C GLY A 81 6.20 16.06 -2.71
N LYS A 82 5.85 16.61 -3.88
CA LYS A 82 4.62 16.27 -4.61
C LYS A 82 4.93 15.40 -5.82
N LEU A 83 4.16 14.32 -5.96
CA LEU A 83 4.29 13.42 -7.09
C LEU A 83 3.28 13.79 -8.17
N ARG A 84 3.76 14.31 -9.29
CA ARG A 84 2.93 14.62 -10.46
C ARG A 84 3.24 13.66 -11.61
N THR A 85 2.24 13.37 -12.42
CA THR A 85 2.44 12.71 -13.71
C THR A 85 3.22 13.65 -14.62
N PHE A 86 4.16 13.10 -15.38
CA PHE A 86 5.02 13.85 -16.28
C PHE A 86 4.66 13.58 -17.74
N ASP A 87 4.46 14.64 -18.52
CA ASP A 87 4.25 14.54 -19.97
C ASP A 87 5.61 14.48 -20.69
N PRO A 88 5.86 13.49 -21.58
CA PRO A 88 7.12 13.40 -22.31
C PRO A 88 7.48 14.62 -23.18
N SER A 89 6.51 15.47 -23.52
CA SER A 89 6.73 16.73 -24.23
C SER A 89 7.27 17.85 -23.33
N GLU A 90 7.18 17.71 -22.00
CA GLU A 90 7.74 18.63 -21.03
C GLU A 90 9.26 18.43 -20.86
N TYR A 91 9.93 19.47 -20.37
CA TYR A 91 11.30 19.39 -19.92
C TYR A 91 11.36 19.42 -18.40
N ALA A 92 12.10 18.48 -17.81
CA ALA A 92 12.38 18.45 -16.38
C ALA A 92 13.89 18.45 -16.12
N ARG A 93 14.30 19.19 -15.08
CA ARG A 93 15.65 19.09 -14.51
C ARG A 93 15.77 18.00 -13.47
N SER A 94 14.66 17.67 -12.81
CA SER A 94 14.58 16.70 -11.73
C SER A 94 14.57 15.26 -12.27
N ALA A 95 14.82 14.29 -11.39
CA ALA A 95 14.77 12.88 -11.77
C ALA A 95 13.33 12.47 -12.14
N LEU A 96 13.20 11.72 -13.23
CA LEU A 96 11.94 11.12 -13.65
C LEU A 96 11.89 9.67 -13.15
N TYR A 97 10.68 9.17 -12.94
CA TYR A 97 10.42 7.85 -12.41
C TYR A 97 9.39 7.13 -13.28
N GLU A 98 9.78 6.02 -13.89
CA GLU A 98 8.88 5.17 -14.68
C GLU A 98 8.25 4.11 -13.78
N ALA A 99 6.92 4.12 -13.64
CA ALA A 99 6.24 3.12 -12.82
C ALA A 99 6.21 1.73 -13.48
N GLU A 100 6.68 0.72 -12.75
CA GLU A 100 6.58 -0.68 -13.15
C GLU A 100 5.39 -1.39 -12.50
N ASP A 101 5.06 -1.06 -11.24
CA ASP A 101 3.96 -1.65 -10.49
C ASP A 101 3.41 -0.64 -9.47
N VAL A 102 2.19 -0.88 -9.00
CA VAL A 102 1.53 -0.07 -7.97
C VAL A 102 0.94 -1.01 -6.93
N TYR A 103 1.22 -0.76 -5.65
CA TYR A 103 0.72 -1.56 -4.54
C TYR A 103 -0.24 -0.75 -3.70
N ALA A 104 -1.41 -1.31 -3.41
CA ALA A 104 -2.28 -0.81 -2.34
C ALA A 104 -1.71 -1.24 -0.99
N VAL A 105 -1.73 -0.33 -0.01
CA VAL A 105 -1.30 -0.65 1.35
C VAL A 105 -2.52 -0.89 2.24
N GLU A 106 -2.56 -2.07 2.89
CA GLU A 106 -3.56 -2.43 3.87
C GLU A 106 -2.88 -2.82 5.19
N ARG A 107 -3.40 -2.37 6.34
CA ARG A 107 -2.93 -2.83 7.65
C ARG A 107 -3.77 -4.02 8.14
N ARG A 108 -3.11 -5.08 8.63
CA ARG A 108 -3.77 -6.27 9.18
C ARG A 108 -3.19 -6.70 10.51
N PHE A 109 -4.01 -7.34 11.33
CA PHE A 109 -3.56 -8.05 12.52
C PHE A 109 -3.33 -9.52 12.17
N VAL A 110 -2.16 -10.05 12.50
CA VAL A 110 -1.81 -11.45 12.29
C VAL A 110 -1.31 -12.07 13.60
N ARG A 111 -1.02 -13.37 13.56
CA ARG A 111 -0.50 -14.06 14.73
C ARG A 111 0.99 -13.71 14.95
N PRO A 112 1.46 -13.70 16.21
CA PRO A 112 2.84 -13.32 16.54
C PRO A 112 3.92 -14.20 15.90
N GLU A 113 3.60 -15.43 15.52
CA GLU A 113 4.56 -16.37 14.92
C GLU A 113 4.95 -16.02 13.47
N GLU A 114 4.24 -15.08 12.85
CA GLU A 114 4.52 -14.62 11.49
C GLU A 114 5.83 -13.81 11.45
N LYS A 115 6.78 -14.24 10.60
CA LYS A 115 8.17 -13.76 10.64
C LYS A 115 8.41 -12.40 9.99
N SER A 116 7.51 -11.91 9.15
CA SER A 116 7.75 -10.76 8.28
C SER A 116 6.68 -9.69 8.45
N ASP A 117 7.09 -8.49 8.85
CA ASP A 117 6.19 -7.38 9.20
C ASP A 117 5.52 -6.73 7.97
N VAL A 118 6.12 -6.92 6.79
CA VAL A 118 5.57 -6.53 5.50
C VAL A 118 5.27 -7.78 4.67
N LEU A 119 4.00 -7.96 4.31
CA LEU A 119 3.54 -9.05 3.47
C LEU A 119 3.22 -8.51 2.07
N TYR A 120 3.75 -9.16 1.03
CA TYR A 120 3.39 -8.84 -0.35
C TYR A 120 2.34 -9.83 -0.83
N GLU A 121 1.17 -9.33 -1.20
CA GLU A 121 0.16 -10.10 -1.92
C GLU A 121 0.35 -9.91 -3.43
N GLY A 122 0.77 -10.98 -4.08
CA GLY A 122 1.09 -11.01 -5.51
C GLY A 122 2.60 -10.98 -5.77
N LYS A 123 3.01 -10.27 -6.82
CA LYS A 123 4.41 -10.20 -7.22
C LYS A 123 5.15 -9.20 -6.32
N ARG A 124 6.31 -9.60 -5.80
CA ARG A 124 7.21 -8.67 -5.09
C ARG A 124 7.76 -7.61 -6.05
N PRO A 125 8.05 -6.39 -5.55
CA PRO A 125 8.64 -5.34 -6.37
C PRO A 125 9.99 -5.81 -6.93
N ALA A 126 10.29 -5.38 -8.16
CA ALA A 126 11.55 -5.73 -8.80
C ALA A 126 12.70 -5.01 -8.08
N LYS A 127 13.83 -5.71 -7.87
CA LYS A 127 14.99 -5.18 -7.11
C LYS A 127 15.58 -3.87 -7.66
N LYS A 128 15.36 -3.59 -8.95
CA LYS A 128 15.83 -2.37 -9.63
C LYS A 128 14.91 -1.15 -9.40
N THR A 129 13.74 -1.38 -8.81
CA THR A 129 12.76 -0.31 -8.55
C THR A 129 13.06 0.33 -7.21
N VAL A 130 12.58 1.56 -7.04
CA VAL A 130 12.51 2.30 -5.79
C VAL A 130 11.04 2.54 -5.44
N PRO A 131 10.67 2.54 -4.15
CA PRO A 131 9.32 2.86 -3.72
C PRO A 131 9.07 4.36 -3.70
N LEU A 132 7.99 4.79 -4.34
CA LEU A 132 7.40 6.12 -4.16
C LEU A 132 6.11 5.97 -3.34
N LEU A 133 6.13 6.49 -2.12
CA LEU A 133 5.05 6.36 -1.13
C LEU A 133 4.06 7.51 -1.30
N ARG A 134 2.84 7.25 -1.78
CA ARG A 134 1.76 8.25 -1.85
C ARG A 134 0.93 8.21 -0.57
N LEU A 135 0.72 9.38 0.05
CA LEU A 135 0.01 9.51 1.32
C LEU A 135 -1.52 9.52 1.13
N LYS A 136 -2.28 9.05 2.13
CA LYS A 136 -3.76 8.91 2.09
C LYS A 136 -4.53 10.22 1.97
N ASP A 137 -3.96 11.32 2.46
CA ASP A 137 -4.65 12.60 2.61
C ASP A 137 -3.87 13.80 2.03
N SER A 138 -2.87 13.52 1.19
CA SER A 138 -2.05 14.56 0.57
C SER A 138 -1.63 14.16 -0.84
N GLU A 139 -1.46 15.15 -1.72
CA GLU A 139 -0.75 14.96 -3.01
C GLU A 139 0.76 14.75 -2.81
N GLU A 140 1.22 14.80 -1.56
CA GLU A 140 2.58 14.49 -1.20
C GLU A 140 2.93 13.02 -1.42
N ALA A 141 4.15 12.80 -1.88
CA ALA A 141 4.78 11.51 -1.89
C ALA A 141 6.21 11.59 -1.38
N ARG A 142 6.71 10.44 -0.93
CA ARG A 142 8.08 10.31 -0.43
C ARG A 142 8.81 9.26 -1.21
N LEU A 143 10.04 9.58 -1.63
CA LEU A 143 10.96 8.57 -2.13
C LEU A 143 11.50 7.78 -0.95
N GLY A 144 11.45 6.45 -1.05
CA GLY A 144 11.99 5.55 -0.04
C GLY A 144 12.99 4.55 -0.61
N ASP A 145 13.32 3.57 0.23
CA ASP A 145 14.10 2.39 -0.12
C ASP A 145 13.34 1.13 0.37
N TRP A 146 13.41 0.04 -0.41
CA TRP A 146 12.67 -1.18 -0.08
C TRP A 146 13.17 -1.85 1.20
N GLN A 147 14.48 -1.86 1.43
CA GLN A 147 15.07 -2.44 2.63
C GLN A 147 14.68 -1.63 3.87
N ASP A 148 14.67 -0.30 3.74
CA ASP A 148 14.20 0.59 4.81
C ASP A 148 12.72 0.40 5.14
N LEU A 149 11.87 0.19 4.13
CA LEU A 149 10.44 -0.08 4.34
C LEU A 149 10.20 -1.43 5.02
N GLU A 150 10.97 -2.45 4.66
CA GLU A 150 10.88 -3.77 5.30
C GLU A 150 11.41 -3.75 6.74
N ALA A 151 12.41 -2.92 7.03
CA ALA A 151 12.97 -2.77 8.38
C ALA A 151 12.12 -1.86 9.30
N ARG A 152 11.40 -0.90 8.73
CA ARG A 152 10.59 0.11 9.44
C ARG A 152 9.20 0.23 8.79
N PRO A 153 8.36 -0.80 8.93
CA PRO A 153 7.07 -0.88 8.25
C PRO A 153 6.05 0.16 8.74
N GLU A 154 6.25 0.76 9.92
CA GLU A 154 5.44 1.85 10.46
C GLU A 154 5.36 3.06 9.53
N GLN A 155 6.33 3.23 8.62
CA GLN A 155 6.29 4.25 7.57
C GLN A 155 5.09 4.10 6.62
N LEU A 156 4.49 2.91 6.54
CA LEU A 156 3.33 2.62 5.70
C LEU A 156 1.99 2.99 6.37
N ALA A 157 1.98 3.46 7.63
CA ALA A 157 0.77 3.81 8.36
C ALA A 157 -0.12 4.82 7.60
N ASP A 158 0.51 5.87 7.07
CA ASP A 158 -0.16 6.98 6.39
C ASP A 158 -0.12 6.87 4.85
N VAL A 159 0.41 5.74 4.33
CA VAL A 159 0.59 5.51 2.90
C VAL A 159 -0.63 4.79 2.33
N GLU A 160 -1.19 5.31 1.24
CA GLU A 160 -2.28 4.69 0.50
C GLU A 160 -1.77 3.72 -0.55
N GLU A 161 -0.77 4.19 -1.31
CA GLU A 161 -0.21 3.48 -2.44
C GLU A 161 1.31 3.56 -2.42
N VAL A 162 1.97 2.47 -2.81
CA VAL A 162 3.40 2.46 -3.11
C VAL A 162 3.58 2.18 -4.58
N ILE A 163 4.18 3.13 -5.30
CA ILE A 163 4.51 2.97 -6.71
C ILE A 163 5.94 2.44 -6.78
N ALA A 164 6.12 1.24 -7.34
CA ALA A 164 7.42 0.69 -7.64
C ALA A 164 7.90 1.28 -8.96
N ALA A 165 8.89 2.17 -8.92
CA ALA A 165 9.34 2.90 -10.09
C ALA A 165 10.84 2.74 -10.36
N VAL A 166 11.25 2.84 -11.62
CA VAL A 166 12.65 2.89 -12.03
C VAL A 166 13.04 4.34 -12.30
N PRO A 167 14.13 4.86 -11.73
CA PRO A 167 14.60 6.19 -12.07
C PRO A 167 15.10 6.21 -13.52
N VAL A 168 14.63 7.18 -14.30
CA VAL A 168 14.99 7.37 -15.72
C VAL A 168 15.60 8.75 -15.96
N LYS A 169 16.43 8.85 -17.00
CA LYS A 169 17.09 10.09 -17.40
C LYS A 169 16.49 10.59 -18.72
N GLN A 170 16.18 11.89 -18.79
CA GLN A 170 15.81 12.52 -20.05
C GLN A 170 17.07 12.75 -20.90
N VAL A 171 17.04 12.36 -22.17
CA VAL A 171 18.14 12.54 -23.13
C VAL A 171 17.65 13.30 -24.36
N PHE A 172 18.46 14.23 -24.86
CA PHE A 172 18.17 14.97 -26.09
C PHE A 172 18.86 14.32 -27.27
N VAL A 173 18.11 14.03 -28.33
CA VAL A 173 18.63 13.42 -29.56
C VAL A 173 18.59 14.45 -30.69
N LEU A 174 19.76 14.85 -31.19
CA LEU A 174 19.87 15.71 -32.37
C LEU A 174 19.77 14.84 -33.63
N ARG A 175 18.84 15.17 -34.53
CA ARG A 175 18.74 14.54 -35.86
C ARG A 175 19.10 15.56 -36.92
N LYS A 176 20.04 15.19 -37.81
CA LYS A 176 20.38 15.98 -38.99
C LYS A 176 19.19 15.97 -39.96
N LYS A 177 18.78 17.14 -40.45
CA LYS A 177 17.83 17.26 -41.56
C LYS A 177 18.51 16.98 -42.88
#